data_AF-A0A1W7M635-F1
#
_entry.id   AF-A0A1W7M635-F1
#
_cell.length_a   1.000
_cell.length_b   1.000
_cell.length_c   1.000
_cell.angle_alpha   90.00
_cell.angle_beta   90.00
_cell.angle_gamma   90.00
#
_symmetry.space_group_name_H-M   'P 1'
#
loop_
_entity.id
_entity.type
_entity.pdbx_description
1 polymer ?
#
loop_
_entity_poly.entity_id
_entity_poly.type
_entity_poly.pdbx_seq_one_letter_code
_entity_poly.pdbx_strand_id
1 'polypeptide(L)'
;MLGAIASPDPDMKPMTVIAGLWGGELPPFNSVDDANELLGALVMGLWNELASHQDPKVPFKAVPVPMEPTAANLGHLGLVRGQEAEGFVEGLFNGADEAGLPERAHEAVTHLGDIRSMMLGVADLVERTAGEPEDRAQIKETIKHLRAMTEIMETEIHAAVLSCVRARTQGLPGLTSPWSTGH
;
A
#
# COMPACT_ATOMS: atom_id res chain seq x y z
N MET A 1 -5.43 -2.44 -2.88
CA MET A 1 -6.70 -3.00 -2.32
C MET A 1 -7.01 -2.49 -0.91
N LEU A 2 -6.11 -2.59 0.08
CA LEU A 2 -6.38 -2.13 1.46
C LEU A 2 -6.81 -0.66 1.53
N GLY A 3 -6.19 0.24 0.74
CA GLY A 3 -6.61 1.63 0.66
C GLY A 3 -8.09 1.79 0.30
N ALA A 4 -8.57 1.05 -0.70
CA ALA A 4 -9.96 1.11 -1.14
C ALA A 4 -10.92 0.58 -0.06
N ILE A 5 -10.52 -0.48 0.65
CA ILE A 5 -11.26 -0.98 1.82
C ILE A 5 -11.40 0.10 2.89
N ALA A 6 -10.33 0.86 3.12
CA ALA A 6 -10.27 1.94 4.11
C ALA A 6 -10.88 3.26 3.65
N SER A 7 -11.12 3.45 2.34
CA SER A 7 -11.53 4.72 1.75
C SER A 7 -12.72 5.35 2.50
N PRO A 8 -12.70 6.66 2.79
CA PRO A 8 -13.84 7.31 3.45
C PRO A 8 -15.10 7.35 2.55
N ASP A 9 -14.97 7.05 1.26
CA ASP A 9 -16.09 6.98 0.31
C ASP A 9 -17.09 5.85 0.70
N PRO A 10 -18.36 6.19 1.01
CA PRO A 10 -19.38 5.20 1.34
C PRO A 10 -19.86 4.38 0.14
N ASP A 11 -19.64 4.84 -1.09
CA ASP A 11 -20.12 4.20 -2.31
C ASP A 11 -19.11 3.21 -2.92
N MET A 12 -18.01 2.95 -2.22
CA MET A 12 -16.97 2.01 -2.65
C MET A 12 -17.50 0.58 -2.81
N LYS A 13 -17.32 0.00 -4.01
CA LYS A 13 -17.71 -1.37 -4.35
C LYS A 13 -16.50 -2.31 -4.51
N PRO A 14 -16.42 -3.43 -3.77
CA PRO A 14 -15.29 -4.36 -3.86
C PRO A 14 -14.98 -4.84 -5.28
N MET A 15 -16.02 -5.11 -6.07
CA MET A 15 -15.86 -5.56 -7.46
C MET A 15 -15.24 -4.51 -8.38
N THR A 16 -15.47 -3.22 -8.13
CA THR A 16 -14.82 -2.14 -8.89
C THR A 16 -13.33 -2.11 -8.61
N VAL A 17 -12.92 -2.27 -7.34
CA VAL A 17 -11.51 -2.35 -6.95
C VAL A 17 -10.83 -3.56 -7.59
N ILE A 18 -11.50 -4.71 -7.58
CA ILE A 18 -10.99 -5.95 -8.18
C ILE A 18 -10.84 -5.80 -9.69
N ALA A 19 -11.84 -5.25 -10.39
CA ALA A 19 -11.74 -5.00 -11.82
C ALA A 19 -10.64 -3.97 -12.17
N GLY A 20 -10.38 -3.02 -11.27
CA GLY A 20 -9.26 -2.07 -11.38
C GLY A 20 -7.89 -2.73 -11.51
N LEU A 21 -7.70 -3.95 -10.97
CA LEU A 21 -6.46 -4.71 -11.15
C LEU A 21 -6.17 -5.07 -12.63
N TRP A 22 -7.20 -4.99 -13.49
CA TRP A 22 -7.12 -5.24 -14.93
C TRP A 22 -7.54 -4.02 -15.77
N GLY A 23 -7.42 -2.80 -15.22
CA GLY A 23 -7.75 -1.58 -15.96
C GLY A 23 -9.26 -1.31 -16.07
N GLY A 24 -10.07 -1.91 -15.21
CA GLY A 24 -11.50 -1.60 -15.06
C GLY A 24 -12.45 -2.68 -15.55
N GLU A 25 -11.96 -3.68 -16.29
CA GLU A 25 -12.73 -4.85 -16.72
C GLU A 25 -12.00 -6.14 -16.36
N LEU A 26 -12.73 -7.14 -15.87
CA LEU A 26 -12.14 -8.44 -15.58
C LEU A 26 -11.63 -9.11 -16.87
N PRO A 27 -10.53 -9.89 -16.79
CA PRO A 27 -10.04 -10.63 -17.93
C PRO A 27 -11.08 -11.69 -18.36
N PRO A 28 -11.05 -12.14 -19.62
CA PRO A 28 -11.89 -13.25 -20.05
C PRO A 28 -11.52 -14.54 -19.30
N PHE A 29 -12.53 -15.30 -18.88
CA PHE A 29 -12.37 -16.60 -18.23
C PHE A 29 -12.76 -17.72 -19.18
N ASN A 30 -12.07 -18.87 -19.11
CA ASN A 30 -12.40 -20.02 -19.97
C ASN A 30 -13.68 -20.73 -19.50
N SER A 31 -14.04 -20.58 -18.22
CA SER A 31 -15.21 -21.18 -17.61
C SER A 31 -15.75 -20.33 -16.45
N VAL A 32 -16.97 -20.63 -16.01
CA VAL A 32 -17.55 -20.04 -14.79
C VAL A 32 -16.79 -20.51 -13.54
N ASP A 33 -16.23 -21.72 -13.56
CA ASP A 33 -15.46 -22.27 -12.45
C ASP A 33 -14.13 -21.52 -12.29
N ASP A 34 -13.44 -21.21 -13.39
CA ASP A 34 -12.21 -20.39 -13.40
C ASP A 34 -12.47 -19.00 -12.80
N ALA A 35 -13.61 -18.39 -13.16
CA ALA A 35 -14.03 -17.10 -12.61
C ALA A 35 -14.34 -17.19 -11.11
N ASN A 36 -15.05 -18.23 -10.68
CA ASN A 36 -15.38 -18.45 -9.28
C ASN A 36 -14.14 -18.72 -8.42
N GLU A 37 -13.14 -19.44 -8.96
CA GLU A 37 -11.89 -19.69 -8.26
C GLU A 37 -11.12 -18.38 -8.00
N LEU A 38 -10.95 -17.55 -9.04
CA LEU A 38 -10.27 -16.27 -8.89
C LEU A 38 -11.04 -15.33 -7.95
N LEU A 39 -12.35 -15.17 -8.15
CA LEU A 39 -13.17 -14.29 -7.31
C LEU A 39 -13.24 -14.80 -5.87
N GLY A 40 -13.27 -16.12 -5.68
CA GLY A 40 -13.16 -16.75 -4.36
C GLY A 40 -11.83 -16.38 -3.68
N ALA A 41 -10.71 -16.53 -4.38
CA ALA A 41 -9.40 -16.16 -3.83
C ALA A 41 -9.30 -14.67 -3.50
N LEU A 42 -9.81 -13.79 -4.37
CA LEU A 42 -9.72 -12.33 -4.19
C LEU A 42 -10.69 -11.78 -3.14
N VAL A 43 -11.97 -12.17 -3.19
CA VAL A 43 -13.01 -11.67 -2.29
C VAL A 43 -12.96 -12.40 -0.96
N MET A 44 -13.00 -13.74 -0.98
CA MET A 44 -13.07 -14.51 0.26
C MET A 44 -11.72 -14.63 0.97
N GLY A 45 -10.62 -14.63 0.21
CA GLY A 45 -9.26 -14.64 0.73
C GLY A 45 -8.74 -13.23 1.00
N LEU A 46 -8.14 -12.62 -0.03
CA LEU A 46 -7.35 -11.39 0.12
C LEU A 46 -8.14 -10.22 0.69
N TRP A 47 -9.35 -9.95 0.18
CA TRP A 47 -10.16 -8.83 0.65
C TRP A 47 -10.54 -8.98 2.12
N ASN A 48 -10.99 -10.17 2.54
CA ASN A 48 -11.38 -10.41 3.93
C ASN A 48 -10.17 -10.35 4.88
N GLU A 49 -9.02 -10.87 4.47
CA GLU A 49 -7.77 -10.77 5.23
C GLU A 49 -7.40 -9.30 5.42
N LEU A 50 -7.38 -8.50 4.36
CA LEU A 50 -7.06 -7.08 4.45
C LEU A 50 -8.11 -6.29 5.24
N ALA A 51 -9.39 -6.63 5.10
CA ALA A 51 -10.48 -5.99 5.84
C ALA A 51 -10.39 -6.23 7.34
N SER A 52 -9.73 -7.29 7.80
CA SER A 52 -9.51 -7.55 9.22
C SER A 52 -8.71 -6.43 9.91
N HIS A 53 -7.86 -5.72 9.17
CA HIS A 53 -7.06 -4.59 9.68
C HIS A 53 -7.87 -3.32 9.98
N GLN A 54 -9.18 -3.32 9.72
CA GLN A 54 -10.08 -2.28 10.21
C GLN A 54 -10.35 -2.41 11.72
N ASP A 55 -10.05 -3.56 12.33
CA ASP A 55 -10.07 -3.73 13.79
C ASP A 55 -8.77 -3.16 14.39
N PRO A 56 -8.84 -2.21 15.35
CA PRO A 56 -7.67 -1.68 16.06
C PRO A 56 -6.81 -2.74 16.76
N LYS A 57 -7.33 -3.95 16.97
CA LYS A 57 -6.61 -5.08 17.57
C LYS A 57 -5.81 -5.89 16.57
N VAL A 58 -5.97 -5.64 15.27
CA VAL A 58 -5.32 -6.38 14.18
C VAL A 58 -4.44 -5.43 13.38
N PRO A 59 -3.23 -5.09 13.90
CA PRO A 59 -2.34 -4.15 13.22
C PRO A 59 -1.97 -4.66 11.82
N PHE A 60 -1.85 -3.74 10.87
CA PHE A 60 -1.34 -4.06 9.55
C PHE A 60 0.14 -4.47 9.62
N LYS A 61 0.50 -5.49 8.84
CA LYS A 61 1.89 -5.94 8.68
C LYS A 61 2.19 -6.19 7.22
N ALA A 62 3.31 -5.65 6.78
CA ALA A 62 3.76 -5.78 5.41
C ALA A 62 4.26 -7.21 5.15
N VAL A 63 4.10 -7.70 3.92
CA VAL A 63 4.47 -9.08 3.58
C VAL A 63 5.98 -9.25 3.75
N PRO A 64 6.48 -10.30 4.43
CA PRO A 64 7.91 -10.51 4.59
C PRO A 64 8.62 -10.65 3.24
N VAL A 65 9.68 -9.88 3.02
CA VAL A 65 10.60 -10.04 1.87
C VAL A 65 11.78 -10.90 2.33
N PRO A 66 12.20 -11.95 1.60
CA PRO A 66 13.37 -12.77 1.94
C PRO A 66 14.67 -11.94 1.92
N MET A 67 15.62 -12.25 2.82
CA MET A 67 16.74 -11.33 3.09
C MET A 67 18.11 -12.00 3.18
N GLU A 68 18.85 -11.96 2.08
CA GLU A 68 20.32 -11.90 2.11
C GLU A 68 20.78 -10.45 1.87
N PRO A 69 21.88 -9.97 2.49
CA PRO A 69 22.36 -8.61 2.33
C PRO A 69 23.12 -8.42 1.01
N THR A 70 22.39 -8.43 -0.10
CA THR A 70 22.87 -8.14 -1.46
C THR A 70 22.27 -6.84 -1.96
N ALA A 71 22.91 -6.18 -2.94
CA ALA A 71 22.36 -4.97 -3.54
C ALA A 71 21.01 -5.24 -4.22
N ALA A 72 20.85 -6.41 -4.85
CA ALA A 72 19.60 -6.82 -5.47
C ALA A 72 18.44 -6.94 -4.46
N ASN A 73 18.66 -7.59 -3.32
CA ASN A 73 17.64 -7.66 -2.25
C ASN A 73 17.41 -6.29 -1.59
N LEU A 74 18.49 -5.50 -1.49
CA LEU A 74 18.54 -4.04 -1.39
C LEU A 74 17.35 -3.36 -2.09
N GLY A 75 17.50 -3.28 -3.41
CA GLY A 75 16.57 -2.59 -4.29
C GLY A 75 15.19 -3.24 -4.31
N HIS A 76 15.11 -4.57 -4.23
CA HIS A 76 13.82 -5.26 -4.20
C HIS A 76 12.99 -4.90 -2.95
N LEU A 77 13.63 -4.84 -1.77
CA LEU A 77 12.95 -4.40 -0.55
C LEU A 77 12.44 -2.96 -0.68
N GLY A 78 13.27 -2.05 -1.20
CA GLY A 78 12.87 -0.66 -1.46
C GLY A 78 11.69 -0.58 -2.44
N LEU A 79 11.77 -1.31 -3.56
CA LEU A 79 10.72 -1.31 -4.57
C LEU A 79 9.38 -1.82 -4.03
N VAL A 80 9.38 -2.97 -3.37
CA VAL A 80 8.16 -3.57 -2.82
C VAL A 80 7.51 -2.64 -1.80
N ARG A 81 8.29 -2.05 -0.88
CA ARG A 81 7.75 -1.14 0.14
C ARG A 81 7.25 0.18 -0.44
N GLY A 82 7.96 0.73 -1.42
CA GLY A 82 7.50 1.91 -2.15
C GLY A 82 6.16 1.67 -2.84
N GLN A 83 6.01 0.53 -3.53
CA GLN A 83 4.79 0.13 -4.21
C GLN A 83 3.63 -0.18 -3.25
N GLU A 84 3.89 -0.78 -2.10
CA GLU A 84 2.87 -1.01 -1.07
C GLU A 84 2.32 0.31 -0.50
N ALA A 85 3.20 1.27 -0.20
CA ALA A 85 2.79 2.60 0.26
C ALA A 85 1.98 3.34 -0.82
N GLU A 86 2.46 3.33 -2.07
CA GLU A 86 1.77 3.93 -3.21
C GLU A 86 0.40 3.30 -3.46
N GLY A 87 0.34 1.97 -3.61
CA GLY A 87 -0.90 1.26 -3.87
C GLY A 87 -1.91 1.32 -2.71
N PHE A 88 -1.44 1.56 -1.48
CA PHE A 88 -2.33 1.93 -0.38
C PHE A 88 -2.96 3.30 -0.60
N VAL A 89 -2.17 4.34 -0.89
CA VAL A 89 -2.74 5.68 -1.06
C VAL A 89 -3.59 5.79 -2.33
N GLU A 90 -3.14 5.27 -3.46
CA GLU A 90 -3.96 5.22 -4.69
C GLU A 90 -5.31 4.54 -4.43
N GLY A 91 -5.29 3.42 -3.71
CA GLY A 91 -6.51 2.73 -3.31
C GLY A 91 -7.40 3.58 -2.40
N LEU A 92 -6.82 4.36 -1.49
CA LEU A 92 -7.57 5.21 -0.56
C LEU A 92 -8.37 6.29 -1.28
N PHE A 93 -7.78 6.86 -2.33
CA PHE A 93 -8.41 7.85 -3.21
C PHE A 93 -9.34 7.21 -4.24
N ASN A 94 -9.13 5.93 -4.59
CA ASN A 94 -9.99 5.15 -5.47
C ASN A 94 -10.28 5.85 -6.82
N GLY A 95 -9.27 6.50 -7.39
CA GLY A 95 -9.38 7.23 -8.66
C GLY A 95 -10.01 8.62 -8.58
N ALA A 96 -10.34 9.12 -7.38
CA ALA A 96 -10.70 10.51 -7.16
C ALA A 96 -9.45 11.40 -7.07
N ASP A 97 -9.53 12.63 -7.60
CA ASP A 97 -8.46 13.63 -7.49
C ASP A 97 -8.27 14.13 -6.05
N GLU A 98 -9.37 14.15 -5.29
CA GLU A 98 -9.40 14.55 -3.89
C GLU A 98 -10.25 13.57 -3.07
N ALA A 99 -9.79 13.28 -1.85
CA ALA A 99 -10.56 12.52 -0.86
C ALA A 99 -10.79 13.39 0.37
N GLY A 100 -11.98 13.29 0.97
CA GLY A 100 -12.29 13.88 2.27
C GLY A 100 -11.62 13.08 3.39
N LEU A 101 -10.30 13.25 3.57
CA LEU A 101 -9.53 12.54 4.58
C LEU A 101 -9.68 13.21 5.95
N PRO A 102 -9.91 12.45 7.03
CA PRO A 102 -9.76 12.99 8.38
C PRO A 102 -8.30 13.39 8.65
N GLU A 103 -8.09 14.33 9.57
CA GLU A 103 -6.76 14.90 9.90
C GLU A 103 -5.68 13.82 10.12
N ARG A 104 -5.95 12.81 10.94
CA ARG A 104 -4.97 11.73 11.19
C ARG A 104 -4.64 10.91 9.94
N ALA A 105 -5.62 10.70 9.05
CA ALA A 105 -5.38 10.02 7.77
C ALA A 105 -4.59 10.89 6.80
N HIS A 106 -4.83 12.20 6.81
CA HIS A 106 -4.06 13.17 6.02
C HIS A 106 -2.59 13.20 6.45
N GLU A 107 -2.32 13.25 7.76
CA GLU A 107 -0.95 13.15 8.31
C GLU A 107 -0.28 11.83 7.91
N ALA A 108 -0.99 10.71 8.04
CA ALA A 108 -0.48 9.40 7.63
C ALA A 108 -0.11 9.36 6.15
N VAL A 109 -1.00 9.84 5.27
CA VAL A 109 -0.77 9.86 3.83
C VAL A 109 0.45 10.72 3.47
N THR A 110 0.65 11.84 4.16
CA THR A 110 1.83 12.68 3.98
C THR A 110 3.11 11.92 4.33
N HIS A 111 3.16 11.28 5.51
CA HIS A 111 4.31 10.45 5.90
C HIS A 111 4.55 9.28 4.95
N LEU A 112 3.48 8.67 4.42
CA LEU A 112 3.59 7.59 3.44
C LEU A 112 4.18 8.08 2.11
N GLY A 113 3.92 9.33 1.71
CA GLY A 113 4.57 9.95 0.55
C GLY A 113 6.09 10.08 0.72
N ASP A 114 6.54 10.50 1.91
CA ASP A 114 7.97 10.59 2.22
C ASP A 114 8.62 9.20 2.24
N ILE A 115 7.99 8.23 2.91
CA ILE A 115 8.46 6.83 2.96
C ILE A 115 8.55 6.25 1.55
N ARG A 116 7.51 6.42 0.73
CA ARG A 116 7.51 5.98 -0.67
C ARG A 116 8.72 6.55 -1.41
N SER A 117 8.94 7.85 -1.30
CA SER A 117 10.04 8.54 -1.98
C SER A 117 11.40 7.99 -1.56
N MET A 118 11.60 7.76 -0.26
CA MET A 118 12.85 7.18 0.26
C MET A 118 13.04 5.73 -0.19
N MET A 119 11.99 4.90 -0.15
CA MET A 119 12.04 3.49 -0.52
C MET A 119 12.33 3.30 -2.02
N LEU A 120 11.62 4.05 -2.87
CA LEU A 120 11.84 4.03 -4.32
C LEU A 120 13.20 4.64 -4.70
N GLY A 121 13.65 5.67 -3.99
CA GLY A 121 14.98 6.25 -4.20
C GLY A 121 16.12 5.25 -3.93
N VAL A 122 15.96 4.35 -2.95
CA VAL A 122 16.92 3.26 -2.72
C VAL A 122 16.89 2.23 -3.84
N ALA A 123 15.70 1.90 -4.35
CA ALA A 123 15.57 1.01 -5.50
C ALA A 123 16.24 1.60 -6.77
N ASP A 124 15.98 2.87 -7.08
CA ASP A 124 16.62 3.60 -8.18
C ASP A 124 18.15 3.64 -8.04
N LEU A 125 18.65 3.94 -6.83
CA LEU A 125 20.08 3.99 -6.57
C LEU A 125 20.77 2.64 -6.83
N VAL A 126 20.13 1.55 -6.39
CA VAL A 126 20.63 0.18 -6.64
C VAL A 126 20.65 -0.14 -8.12
N GLU A 127 19.60 0.22 -8.85
CA GLU A 127 19.54 0.03 -10.30
C GLU A 127 20.65 0.80 -11.02
N ARG A 128 20.87 2.06 -10.64
CA ARG A 128 21.88 2.94 -11.25
C ARG A 128 23.32 2.54 -10.97
N THR A 129 23.56 1.86 -9.86
CA THR A 129 24.89 1.37 -9.45
C THR A 129 25.09 -0.12 -9.79
N ALA A 130 24.22 -0.69 -10.63
CA ALA A 130 24.31 -2.09 -11.03
C ALA A 130 25.68 -2.42 -11.65
N GLY A 131 26.35 -3.43 -11.09
CA GLY A 131 27.68 -3.88 -11.53
C GLY A 131 28.86 -3.24 -10.79
N GLU A 132 28.61 -2.25 -9.92
CA GLU A 132 29.62 -1.74 -9.01
C GLU A 132 29.92 -2.74 -7.88
N PRO A 133 31.14 -2.71 -7.28
CA PRO A 133 31.47 -3.55 -6.14
C PRO A 133 30.55 -3.31 -4.95
N GLU A 134 29.98 -4.39 -4.40
CA GLU A 134 29.12 -4.31 -3.23
C GLU A 134 29.92 -4.02 -1.94
N ASP A 135 29.56 -2.94 -1.23
CA ASP A 135 29.89 -2.81 0.19
C ASP A 135 28.82 -3.51 1.04
N ARG A 136 29.09 -4.77 1.40
CA ARG A 136 28.18 -5.57 2.22
C ARG A 136 27.91 -4.99 3.61
N ALA A 137 28.84 -4.23 4.18
CA ALA A 137 28.62 -3.60 5.48
C ALA A 137 27.64 -2.44 5.35
N GLN A 138 27.80 -1.61 4.33
CA GLN A 138 26.87 -0.53 4.00
C GLN A 138 25.49 -1.08 3.64
N ILE A 139 25.39 -2.08 2.76
CA ILE A 139 24.12 -2.73 2.39
C ILE A 139 23.39 -3.25 3.62
N LYS A 140 24.10 -3.94 4.52
CA LYS A 140 23.51 -4.45 5.77
C LYS A 140 22.98 -3.33 6.65
N GLU A 141 23.66 -2.19 6.71
CA GLU A 141 23.19 -1.04 7.50
C GLU A 141 21.96 -0.39 6.87
N THR A 142 21.98 -0.13 5.55
CA THR A 142 20.83 0.42 4.83
C THR A 142 19.60 -0.48 4.95
N ILE A 143 19.77 -1.80 4.91
CA ILE A 143 18.68 -2.76 5.15
C ILE A 143 18.02 -2.55 6.53
N LYS A 144 18.79 -2.25 7.58
CA LYS A 144 18.20 -1.96 8.90
C LYS A 144 17.37 -0.69 8.88
N HIS A 145 17.82 0.34 8.18
CA HIS A 145 17.06 1.58 8.02
C HIS A 145 15.75 1.34 7.27
N LEU A 146 15.75 0.55 6.19
CA LEU A 146 14.53 0.20 5.46
C LEU A 146 13.56 -0.63 6.32
N ARG A 147 14.07 -1.49 7.21
CA ARG A 147 13.21 -2.20 8.17
C ARG A 147 12.54 -1.23 9.14
N ALA A 148 13.28 -0.29 9.71
CA ALA A 148 12.71 0.74 10.59
C ALA A 148 11.66 1.59 9.85
N MET A 149 11.94 1.99 8.60
CA MET A 149 10.95 2.70 7.78
C MET A 149 9.73 1.83 7.45
N THR A 150 9.90 0.52 7.25
CA THR A 150 8.78 -0.42 7.06
C THR A 150 7.87 -0.44 8.29
N GLU A 151 8.43 -0.44 9.50
CA GLU A 151 7.62 -0.41 10.74
C GLU A 151 6.83 0.90 10.87
N ILE A 152 7.41 2.03 10.45
CA ILE A 152 6.71 3.32 10.40
C ILE A 152 5.61 3.27 9.34
N MET A 153 5.90 2.75 8.15
CA MET A 153 4.94 2.58 7.05
C MET A 153 3.72 1.77 7.51
N GLU A 154 3.95 0.64 8.18
CA GLU A 154 2.89 -0.21 8.73
C GLU A 154 2.01 0.56 9.71
N THR A 155 2.64 1.36 10.57
CA THR A 155 1.95 2.19 11.58
C THR A 155 1.09 3.27 10.92
N GLU A 156 1.60 3.95 9.90
CA GLU A 156 0.87 5.01 9.19
C GLU A 156 -0.27 4.45 8.34
N ILE A 157 -0.05 3.33 7.64
CA ILE A 157 -1.12 2.62 6.92
C ILE A 157 -2.26 2.28 7.90
N HIS A 158 -1.93 1.66 9.03
CA HIS A 158 -2.96 1.26 10.00
C HIS A 158 -3.68 2.47 10.61
N ALA A 159 -2.96 3.56 10.88
CA ALA A 159 -3.57 4.79 11.39
C ALA A 159 -4.55 5.43 10.38
N ALA A 160 -4.17 5.48 9.10
CA ALA A 160 -5.06 5.94 8.03
C ALA A 160 -6.30 5.04 7.91
N VAL A 161 -6.13 3.72 7.97
CA VAL A 161 -7.24 2.75 7.95
C VAL A 161 -8.24 3.04 9.08
N LEU A 162 -7.78 3.10 10.33
CA LEU A 162 -8.67 3.32 11.47
C LEU A 162 -9.36 4.68 11.41
N SER A 163 -8.63 5.72 10.98
CA SER A 163 -9.15 7.08 10.90
C SER A 163 -10.26 7.21 9.85
N CYS A 164 -10.04 6.71 8.64
CA CYS A 164 -11.03 6.77 7.56
C CYS A 164 -12.24 5.89 7.85
N VAL A 165 -12.05 4.66 8.36
CA VAL A 165 -13.17 3.77 8.73
C VAL A 165 -14.03 4.38 9.82
N ARG A 166 -13.42 5.02 10.82
CA ARG A 166 -14.15 5.74 11.86
C ARG A 166 -14.96 6.89 11.28
N ALA A 167 -14.38 7.71 10.41
CA ALA A 167 -15.08 8.83 9.79
C ALA A 167 -16.27 8.36 8.95
N ARG A 168 -16.08 7.31 8.13
CA ARG A 168 -17.13 6.68 7.33
C ARG A 168 -18.27 6.15 8.20
N THR A 169 -17.95 5.51 9.32
CA THR A 169 -18.96 4.96 10.26
C THR A 169 -19.73 6.05 11.01
N GLN A 170 -19.08 7.18 11.31
CA GLN A 170 -19.65 8.28 12.11
C GLN A 170 -20.29 9.39 11.26
N GLY A 171 -20.18 9.32 9.92
CA GLY A 171 -20.67 10.37 9.02
C GLY A 171 -19.93 11.70 9.21
N LEU A 172 -18.66 11.66 9.63
CA LEU A 172 -17.88 12.87 9.90
C LEU A 172 -17.39 13.50 8.60
N PRO A 173 -17.45 14.84 8.45
CA PRO A 173 -16.85 15.52 7.31
C PRO A 173 -15.32 15.36 7.35
N GLY A 174 -14.73 14.98 6.22
CA GLY A 174 -13.27 14.95 6.03
C GLY A 174 -12.73 16.27 5.47
N LEU A 175 -11.42 16.47 5.59
CA LEU A 175 -10.68 17.54 4.91
C LEU A 175 -10.44 17.11 3.46
N THR A 176 -10.79 17.92 2.47
CA THR A 176 -10.44 17.65 1.08
C THR A 176 -8.94 17.83 0.90
N SER A 177 -8.27 16.82 0.36
CA SER A 177 -6.83 16.90 0.06
C SER A 177 -6.53 16.34 -1.32
N PRO A 178 -5.77 17.08 -2.16
CA PRO A 178 -5.29 16.57 -3.43
C PRO A 178 -4.15 15.57 -3.23
N TRP A 179 -4.07 14.56 -4.09
CA TRP A 179 -2.91 13.68 -4.15
C TRP A 179 -1.71 14.42 -4.75
N SER A 180 -0.63 14.60 -3.98
CA SER A 180 0.61 15.21 -4.47
C SER A 180 1.52 14.15 -5.11
N THR A 181 1.59 14.12 -6.44
CA THR A 181 2.61 13.37 -7.16
C THR A 181 3.94 14.13 -7.06
N GLY A 182 4.66 13.93 -5.96
CA GLY A 182 6.04 14.41 -5.86
C GLY A 182 6.91 13.69 -6.90
N HIS A 183 7.42 14.45 -7.87
CA HIS A 183 8.41 14.03 -8.85
C HIS A 183 9.82 14.05 -8.27
#